data_AF-H7EL19-F1
#
_entry.id   AF-H7EL19-F1
#
_cell.length_a   1.000
_cell.length_b   1.000
_cell.length_c   1.000
_cell.angle_alpha   90.00
_cell.angle_beta   90.00
_cell.angle_gamma   90.00
#
_symmetry.space_group_name_H-M   'P 1'
#
loop_
_entity.id
_entity.type
_entity.pdbx_description
1 polymer ?
#
loop_
_entity_poly.entity_id
_entity_poly.type
_entity_poly.pdbx_seq_one_letter_code
_entity_poly.pdbx_strand_id
1 'polypeptide(L)' 'METIEVSNEKALKALVQIKTYCAATNLDELNYVIKIMKKLQDAGVTKPLEADFTTLKN' A
#
# COMPACT_ATOMS: atom_id res chain seq x y z
N MET A 1 -10.24 1.72 -19.14
CA MET A 1 -9.27 1.99 -18.06
C MET A 1 -9.93 1.51 -16.79
N GLU A 2 -9.45 0.45 -16.17
CA GLU A 2 -10.04 -0.07 -14.93
C GLU A 2 -9.87 0.98 -13.82
N THR A 3 -10.97 1.52 -13.32
CA THR A 3 -10.97 2.34 -12.10
C THR A 3 -10.80 1.40 -10.91
N ILE A 4 -9.56 1.27 -10.43
CA ILE A 4 -9.25 0.54 -9.21
C ILE A 4 -9.68 1.42 -8.03
N GLU A 5 -10.93 1.30 -7.58
CA GLU A 5 -11.41 1.93 -6.34
C GLU A 5 -10.99 1.10 -5.10
N VAL A 6 -9.68 0.95 -4.91
CA VAL A 6 -9.13 0.32 -3.70
C VAL A 6 -8.57 1.40 -2.80
N SER A 7 -9.20 1.61 -1.64
CA SER A 7 -8.63 2.45 -0.59
C SER A 7 -7.35 1.82 -0.02
N ASN A 8 -6.42 2.63 0.46
CA ASN A 8 -5.15 2.17 1.01
C ASN A 8 -5.35 1.13 2.15
N GLU A 9 -6.41 1.28 2.96
CA GLU A 9 -6.80 0.28 3.98
C GLU A 9 -7.25 -1.06 3.40
N LYS A 10 -8.06 -1.05 2.33
CA LYS A 10 -8.50 -2.30 1.66
C LYS A 10 -7.31 -3.03 1.06
N ALA A 11 -6.39 -2.30 0.42
CA ALA A 11 -5.16 -2.88 -0.10
C ALA A 11 -4.27 -3.46 1.01
N LEU A 12 -4.09 -2.75 2.13
CA LEU A 12 -3.33 -3.24 3.28
C LEU A 12 -3.89 -4.56 3.83
N LYS A 13 -5.22 -4.65 3.99
CA LYS A 13 -5.87 -5.89 4.44
C LYS A 13 -5.61 -7.05 3.48
N ALA A 14 -5.76 -6.80 2.17
CA ALA A 14 -5.50 -7.81 1.14
C ALA A 14 -4.04 -8.26 1.14
N LEU A 15 -3.07 -7.34 1.22
CA LEU A 15 -1.64 -7.67 1.23
C LEU A 15 -1.24 -8.47 2.47
N VAL A 16 -1.79 -8.15 3.64
CA VAL A 16 -1.57 -8.93 4.87
C VAL A 16 -2.13 -10.35 4.73
N GLN A 17 -3.28 -10.52 4.07
CA GLN A 17 -3.83 -11.85 3.78
C GLN A 17 -2.98 -12.60 2.73
N ILE A 18 -2.49 -11.93 1.69
CA ILE A 18 -1.65 -12.57 0.67
C ILE A 18 -0.32 -13.05 1.28
N LYS A 19 0.16 -12.37 2.33
CA LYS A 19 1.39 -12.76 3.04
C LYS A 19 1.36 -14.20 3.58
N THR A 20 0.19 -14.73 3.95
CA THR A 20 0.10 -16.13 4.42
C THR A 20 0.22 -17.17 3.31
N TYR A 21 0.08 -16.75 2.05
CA TYR A 21 0.09 -17.64 0.88
C TYR A 21 1.29 -17.41 -0.05
N CYS A 22 2.16 -16.44 0.27
CA CYS A 22 3.28 -16.07 -0.59
C CYS A 22 4.50 -16.97 -0.34
N ALA A 23 5.28 -17.24 -1.40
CA ALA A 23 6.55 -17.93 -1.27
C ALA A 23 7.52 -17.13 -0.40
N ALA A 24 8.36 -17.83 0.36
CA ALA A 24 9.32 -17.19 1.28
C ALA A 24 10.24 -16.18 0.58
N THR A 25 10.58 -16.44 -0.68
CA THR A 25 11.43 -15.57 -1.52
C THR A 25 10.81 -14.21 -1.83
N ASN A 26 9.50 -14.05 -1.67
CA ASN A 26 8.77 -12.82 -2.01
C ASN A 26 8.25 -12.08 -0.76
N LEU A 27 8.52 -12.63 0.44
CA LEU A 27 8.01 -12.08 1.68
C LEU A 27 8.62 -10.71 2.00
N ASP A 28 9.87 -10.48 1.62
CA ASP A 28 10.58 -9.23 1.90
C ASP A 28 10.04 -8.08 1.05
N GLU A 29 9.82 -8.31 -0.24
CA GLU A 29 9.18 -7.36 -1.14
C GLU A 29 7.76 -7.05 -0.69
N LEU A 30 6.98 -8.08 -0.30
CA LEU A 30 5.63 -7.90 0.21
C LEU A 30 5.62 -7.10 1.52
N ASN A 31 6.54 -7.40 2.44
CA ASN A 31 6.70 -6.64 3.69
C ASN A 31 7.08 -5.19 3.43
N TYR A 32 7.94 -4.94 2.43
CA TYR A 32 8.33 -3.59 2.03
C TYR A 32 7.14 -2.79 1.51
N VAL A 33 6.32 -3.37 0.63
CA VAL A 33 5.11 -2.72 0.11
C VAL A 33 4.11 -2.43 1.25
N ILE A 34 3.88 -3.38 2.16
CA ILE A 34 3.02 -3.15 3.33
C ILE A 34 3.54 -1.98 4.18
N LYS A 35 4.85 -1.86 4.39
CA LYS A 35 5.44 -0.73 5.14
C LYS A 35 5.22 0.60 4.43
N ILE A 36 5.39 0.66 3.10
CA ILE A 36 5.12 1.88 2.32
C ILE A 36 3.66 2.30 2.48
N MET A 37 2.73 1.37 2.28
CA MET A 37 1.30 1.67 2.32
C MET A 37 0.86 2.15 3.71
N LYS A 38 1.41 1.57 4.80
CA LYS A 38 1.22 2.07 6.16
C LYS A 38 1.74 3.49 6.34
N LYS A 39 2.98 3.76 5.92
CA LYS A 39 3.57 5.10 6.03
C LYS A 39 2.75 6.16 5.30
N LEU A 40 2.20 5.81 4.13
CA LEU A 40 1.30 6.68 3.37
C LEU A 40 -0.02 6.92 4.10
N GLN A 41 -0.63 5.88 4.65
CA GLN A 41 -1.85 6.00 5.47
C GLN A 41 -1.60 6.90 6.69
N ASP A 42 -0.50 6.68 7.40
CA ASP A 42 -0.12 7.44 8.60
C ASP A 42 0.17 8.92 8.28
N ALA A 43 0.60 9.21 7.05
CA ALA A 43 0.78 10.56 6.52
C ALA A 43 -0.52 11.19 5.96
N GLY A 44 -1.66 10.53 6.09
CA GLY A 44 -2.96 11.00 5.58
C GLY A 44 -3.20 10.76 4.08
N VAL A 45 -2.28 10.07 3.40
CA VAL A 45 -2.39 9.73 1.98
C VAL A 45 -3.19 8.44 1.81
N THR A 46 -4.51 8.57 1.79
CA THR A 46 -5.47 7.45 1.73
C THR A 46 -5.70 6.90 0.32
N LYS A 47 -5.28 7.65 -0.71
CA LYS A 47 -5.34 7.26 -2.12
C LYS A 47 -4.02 7.59 -2.85
N PRO A 48 -2.97 6.77 -2.66
CA PRO A 48 -1.64 7.07 -3.19
C PRO A 48 -1.59 7.28 -4.71
N LEU A 49 -2.44 6.59 -5.48
CA LEU A 49 -2.46 6.71 -6.95
C LEU A 49 -3.06 8.04 -7.43
N GLU A 50 -3.86 8.70 -6.60
CA GLU A 50 -4.49 10.00 -6.90
C GLU A 50 -3.77 11.16 -6.17
N ALA A 51 -2.78 10.86 -5.34
CA ALA A 51 -2.14 11.86 -4.48
C ALA A 51 -1.10 12.67 -5.24
N ASP A 52 -1.13 14.00 -5.07
CA ASP A 52 -0.09 14.90 -5.55
C ASP A 52 1.05 15.00 -4.52
N PHE A 53 2.10 14.22 -4.76
CA PHE A 53 3.26 14.17 -3.89
C PHE A 53 4.14 15.43 -3.95
N THR A 54 3.92 16.34 -4.91
CA THR A 54 4.69 17.60 -4.98
C THR A 54 4.36 18.55 -3.83
N THR A 55 3.21 18.35 -3.18
CA THR A 55 2.70 19.17 -2.09
C THR A 55 3.08 18.66 -0.69
N LEU A 56 3.62 17.45 -0.58
CA LEU A 56 4.08 16.88 0.69
C LEU A 56 5.41 17.53 1.10
N LYS A 57 5.35 18.40 2.12
CA LYS A 57 6.55 18.92 2.77
C LYS A 57 7.11 17.85 3.73
N ASN A 58 8.35 17.42 3.49
CA ASN A 58 9.11 16.55 4.38
C ASN A 58 9.45 17.23 5.70
#